data_AF-A0A671LF90-F1
#
_entry.id   AF-A0A671LF90-F1
#
_cell.length_a   1.000
_cell.length_b   1.000
_cell.length_c   1.000
_cell.angle_alpha   90.00
_cell.angle_beta   90.00
_cell.angle_gamma   90.00
#
_symmetry.space_group_name_H-M   'P 1'
#
loop_
_entity.id
_entity.type
_entity.pdbx_description
1 polymer ?
#
loop_
_entity_poly.entity_id
_entity_poly.type
_entity_poly.pdbx_seq_one_letter_code
_entity_poly.pdbx_strand_id
1 'polypeptide(L)'
;KEGSVSCCEMGSYRSEDSHLKLLTSHRELLVEQVKNTQCVLDNLQMNGFICTEDIEIIQRSSTKTDQVRKILELVQSKGEECSAYFVHVLHEAYDAYIDLRPWFEEIRYTPLDTISVIPVVNTDPSEYFHLNDI
;
A
#
# COMPACT_ATOMS: atom_id res chain seq x y z
N LYS A 1 -0.91 26.90 4.19
CA LYS A 1 -1.60 26.54 5.44
C LYS A 1 -1.25 25.10 5.72
N GLU A 2 -0.25 24.90 6.57
CA GLU A 2 0.20 23.60 7.03
C GLU A 2 -0.91 23.02 7.91
N GLY A 3 -1.64 22.05 7.36
CA GLY A 3 -2.56 21.24 8.12
C GLY A 3 -1.77 20.13 8.79
N SER A 4 -1.54 20.26 10.09
CA SER A 4 -1.06 19.17 10.92
C SER A 4 -2.09 18.03 10.82
N VAL A 5 -1.80 17.03 9.99
CA VAL A 5 -2.62 15.84 9.86
C VAL A 5 -2.33 15.02 11.11
N SER A 6 -3.26 15.08 12.07
CA SER A 6 -3.28 14.20 13.22
C SER A 6 -3.51 12.78 12.67
N CYS A 7 -2.42 12.04 12.41
CA CYS A 7 -2.47 10.65 11.98
C CYS A 7 -3.38 9.86 12.97
N CYS A 8 -4.48 9.30 12.46
CA CYS A 8 -5.61 8.84 13.26
C CYS A 8 -5.26 7.67 14.20
N GLU A 9 -5.68 7.78 15.47
CA GLU A 9 -5.82 6.63 16.37
C GLU A 9 -7.09 5.85 15.98
N MET A 10 -6.93 4.66 15.37
CA MET A 10 -8.07 3.76 15.15
C MET A 10 -7.77 2.31 15.57
N GLY A 11 -8.45 1.90 16.65
CA GLY A 11 -9.27 0.69 16.74
C GLY A 11 -8.65 -0.67 16.40
N SER A 12 -8.22 -1.39 17.43
CA SER A 12 -7.89 -2.82 17.37
C SER A 12 -9.15 -3.67 17.11
N TYR A 13 -9.35 -4.14 15.87
CA TYR A 13 -10.27 -5.24 15.58
C TYR A 13 -9.47 -6.53 15.37
N ARG A 14 -9.62 -7.47 16.31
CA ARG A 14 -9.14 -8.85 16.15
C ARG A 14 -10.12 -9.59 15.24
N SER A 15 -9.68 -10.09 14.11
CA SER A 15 -10.43 -11.09 13.32
C SER A 15 -9.45 -12.06 12.65
N GLU A 16 -9.86 -13.32 12.55
CA GLU A 16 -8.98 -14.50 12.61
C GLU A 16 -8.20 -14.86 11.34
N ASP A 17 -8.32 -14.11 10.25
CA ASP A 17 -7.47 -14.20 9.06
C ASP A 17 -6.85 -12.83 8.76
N SER A 18 -5.86 -12.48 9.57
CA SER A 18 -5.23 -11.17 9.51
C SER A 18 -4.49 -10.95 8.20
N HIS A 19 -4.78 -9.84 7.52
CA HIS A 19 -3.95 -9.32 6.43
C HIS A 19 -2.51 -9.17 6.92
N LEU A 20 -2.30 -8.84 8.20
CA LEU A 20 -0.99 -8.90 8.85
C LEU A 20 -0.27 -10.24 8.67
N LYS A 21 -0.97 -11.36 8.88
CA LYS A 21 -0.39 -12.70 8.70
C LYS A 21 -0.10 -12.96 7.23
N LEU A 22 -1.01 -12.59 6.32
CA LEU A 22 -0.80 -12.74 4.88
C LEU A 22 0.44 -11.97 4.41
N LEU A 23 0.58 -10.71 4.84
CA LEU A 23 1.73 -9.85 4.55
C LEU A 23 3.02 -10.43 5.15
N THR A 24 2.95 -11.01 6.35
CA THR A 24 4.10 -11.66 6.99
C THR A 24 4.51 -12.93 6.24
N SER A 25 3.56 -13.79 5.89
CA SER A 25 3.79 -15.06 5.21
C SER A 25 4.30 -14.88 3.78
N HIS A 26 3.81 -13.85 3.06
CA HIS A 26 4.17 -13.57 1.68
C HIS A 26 5.08 -12.35 1.54
N ARG A 27 5.77 -11.95 2.62
CA ARG A 27 6.62 -10.75 2.67
C ARG A 27 7.66 -10.76 1.55
N GLU A 28 8.33 -11.89 1.34
CA GLU A 28 9.40 -12.01 0.34
C GLU A 28 8.86 -11.82 -1.08
N LEU A 29 7.71 -12.43 -1.37
CA LEU A 29 7.02 -12.27 -2.65
C LEU A 29 6.62 -10.80 -2.86
N LEU A 30 5.98 -10.17 -1.88
CA LEU A 30 5.57 -8.77 -1.99
C LEU A 30 6.76 -7.83 -2.18
N VAL A 31 7.86 -8.06 -1.47
CA VAL A 31 9.08 -7.27 -1.58
C VAL A 31 9.75 -7.39 -2.96
N GLU A 32 9.61 -8.54 -3.62
CA GLU A 32 10.13 -8.77 -4.97
C GLU A 32 9.21 -8.21 -6.07
N GLN A 33 7.89 -8.36 -5.89
CA GLN A 33 6.90 -8.03 -6.91
C GLN A 33 6.46 -6.54 -6.87
N VAL A 34 6.50 -5.89 -5.70
CA VAL A 34 6.11 -4.47 -5.57
C VAL A 34 7.25 -3.58 -6.09
N LYS A 35 7.16 -3.21 -7.38
CA LYS A 35 8.15 -2.36 -8.06
C LYS A 35 7.87 -0.86 -7.91
N ASN A 36 6.60 -0.49 -7.74
CA ASN A 36 6.13 0.88 -7.54
C ASN A 36 5.72 1.07 -6.07
N THR A 37 6.57 1.66 -5.25
CA THR A 37 6.29 1.96 -3.84
C THR A 37 5.56 3.29 -3.66
N GLN A 38 5.73 4.22 -4.60
CA GLN A 38 5.14 5.56 -4.54
C GLN A 38 3.62 5.52 -4.61
N CYS A 39 3.07 4.72 -5.51
CA CYS A 39 1.61 4.58 -5.63
C CYS A 39 0.97 4.16 -4.30
N VAL A 40 1.57 3.19 -3.62
CA VAL A 40 1.09 2.76 -2.31
C VAL A 40 1.24 3.86 -1.26
N LEU A 41 2.39 4.50 -1.19
CA LEU A 41 2.68 5.53 -0.20
C LEU A 41 1.74 6.73 -0.34
N ASP A 42 1.48 7.18 -1.57
CA ASP A 42 0.56 8.28 -1.85
C ASP A 42 -0.86 7.94 -1.40
N ASN A 43 -1.36 6.75 -1.75
CA ASN A 43 -2.68 6.28 -1.31
C ASN A 43 -2.79 6.16 0.21
N LEU A 44 -1.75 5.64 0.87
CA LEU A 44 -1.71 5.55 2.34
C LEU A 44 -1.72 6.94 3.00
N GLN A 45 -1.02 7.91 2.43
CA GLN A 45 -0.97 9.28 2.93
C GLN A 45 -2.26 10.05 2.67
N MET A 46 -2.83 9.91 1.47
CA MET A 46 -4.10 10.55 1.11
C MET A 46 -5.23 10.16 2.08
N ASN A 47 -5.23 8.90 2.53
CA ASN A 47 -6.19 8.39 3.49
C ASN A 47 -5.78 8.61 4.95
N GLY A 48 -4.63 9.24 5.21
CA GLY A 48 -4.18 9.60 6.55
C GLY A 48 -3.62 8.44 7.38
N PHE A 49 -3.33 7.28 6.77
CA PHE A 49 -2.69 6.14 7.45
C PHE A 49 -1.23 6.43 7.82
N ILE A 50 -0.54 7.18 6.95
CA ILE A 50 0.86 7.57 7.12
C ILE A 50 1.00 9.08 6.92
N CYS A 51 2.01 9.64 7.55
CA CYS A 51 2.31 11.05 7.47
C CYS A 51 3.47 11.26 6.46
N THR A 52 3.66 12.50 5.94
CA THR A 52 4.72 12.79 4.94
C THR A 52 6.11 12.41 5.44
N GLU A 53 6.36 12.56 6.74
CA GLU A 53 7.63 12.19 7.37
C GLU A 53 7.92 10.68 7.22
N ASP A 54 6.90 9.82 7.39
CA ASP A 54 7.03 8.37 7.18
C ASP A 54 7.46 8.06 5.74
N ILE A 55 6.84 8.74 4.77
CA ILE A 55 7.17 8.62 3.34
C ILE A 55 8.62 9.00 3.09
N GLU A 56 9.06 10.16 3.58
CA GLU A 56 10.43 10.62 3.40
C GLU A 56 11.46 9.65 3.99
N ILE A 57 11.17 9.08 5.17
CA ILE A 57 12.02 8.07 5.83
C ILE A 57 12.14 6.80 4.99
N ILE A 58 11.03 6.36 4.41
CA ILE A 58 10.99 5.19 3.52
C ILE A 58 11.76 5.50 2.24
N GLN A 59 11.47 6.63 1.58
CA GLN A 59 12.13 7.03 0.34
C GLN A 59 13.64 7.22 0.48
N ARG A 60 14.13 7.59 1.67
CA ARG A 60 15.58 7.65 1.98
C ARG A 60 16.28 6.29 1.93
N SER A 61 15.54 5.17 1.91
CA SER A 61 16.15 3.84 1.77
C SER A 61 16.84 3.65 0.43
N SER A 62 18.03 3.05 0.48
CA SER A 62 18.94 2.90 -0.67
C SER A 62 18.41 1.98 -1.78
N THR A 63 17.53 1.04 -1.46
CA THR A 63 16.99 0.08 -2.45
C THR A 63 15.48 -0.01 -2.37
N LYS A 64 14.83 -0.25 -3.52
CA LYS A 64 13.36 -0.44 -3.59
C LYS A 64 12.90 -1.58 -2.68
N THR A 65 13.65 -2.68 -2.65
CA THR A 65 13.42 -3.83 -1.75
C THR A 65 13.36 -3.40 -0.29
N ASP A 66 14.28 -2.53 0.15
CA ASP A 66 14.28 -2.01 1.53
C ASP A 66 13.08 -1.08 1.78
N GLN A 67 12.72 -0.25 0.79
CA GLN A 67 11.51 0.57 0.85
C GLN A 67 10.26 -0.29 1.05
N VAL A 68 10.06 -1.33 0.25
CA VAL A 68 8.90 -2.23 0.40
C VAL A 68 8.89 -2.90 1.77
N ARG A 69 10.05 -3.35 2.27
CA ARG A 69 10.14 -3.94 3.62
C ARG A 69 9.69 -2.96 4.69
N LYS A 70 10.15 -1.71 4.63
CA LYS A 70 9.73 -0.66 5.57
C LYS A 70 8.25 -0.34 5.45
N ILE A 71 7.69 -0.29 4.24
CA ILE A 71 6.25 -0.09 4.03
C ILE A 71 5.47 -1.21 4.69
N LEU A 72 5.85 -2.47 4.44
CA LEU A 72 5.21 -3.63 5.05
C LEU A 72 5.29 -3.58 6.58
N GLU A 73 6.43 -3.19 7.15
CA GLU A 73 6.57 -3.02 8.61
C GLU A 73 5.71 -1.87 9.14
N LEU A 74 5.62 -0.76 8.41
CA LEU A 74 4.80 0.39 8.77
C LEU A 74 3.31 0.04 8.77
N VAL A 75 2.78 -0.55 7.68
CA VAL A 75 1.36 -0.91 7.60
C VAL A 75 0.98 -1.95 8.65
N GLN A 76 1.89 -2.89 8.96
CA GLN A 76 1.69 -3.86 10.04
C GLN A 76 1.68 -3.20 11.41
N SER A 77 2.53 -2.20 11.64
CA SER A 77 2.60 -1.44 12.88
C SER A 77 1.36 -0.57 13.11
N LYS A 78 0.78 -0.02 12.04
CA LYS A 78 -0.46 0.78 12.10
C LYS A 78 -1.68 -0.07 12.44
N GLY A 79 -1.75 -1.30 11.92
CA GLY A 79 -2.81 -2.26 12.26
C GLY A 79 -3.40 -2.96 11.04
N GLU A 80 -4.46 -3.74 11.32
CA GLU A 80 -5.14 -4.56 10.30
C GLU A 80 -5.78 -3.72 9.20
N GLU A 81 -6.37 -2.56 9.54
CA GLU A 81 -7.05 -1.69 8.56
C GLU A 81 -6.08 -1.17 7.50
N CYS A 82 -4.94 -0.66 7.94
CA CYS A 82 -3.87 -0.17 7.08
C CYS A 82 -3.29 -1.30 6.21
N SER A 83 -3.12 -2.49 6.80
CA SER A 83 -2.65 -3.68 6.09
C SER A 83 -3.66 -4.14 5.03
N ALA A 84 -4.96 -4.12 5.34
CA ALA A 84 -6.00 -4.46 4.38
C ALA A 84 -6.10 -3.44 3.25
N TYR A 85 -6.00 -2.14 3.57
CA TYR A 85 -5.97 -1.08 2.57
C TYR A 85 -4.75 -1.20 1.66
N PHE A 86 -3.57 -1.50 2.19
CA PHE A 86 -2.37 -1.77 1.39
C PHE A 86 -2.62 -2.87 0.35
N VAL A 87 -3.19 -4.00 0.77
CA VAL A 87 -3.51 -5.12 -0.13
C VAL A 87 -4.57 -4.71 -1.17
N HIS A 88 -5.54 -3.89 -0.77
CA HIS A 88 -6.55 -3.34 -1.68
C HIS A 88 -5.94 -2.42 -2.75
N VAL A 89 -5.01 -1.53 -2.37
CA VAL A 89 -4.29 -0.66 -3.32
C VAL A 89 -3.53 -1.50 -4.35
N LEU A 90 -2.85 -2.56 -3.91
CA LEU A 90 -2.16 -3.49 -4.82
C LEU A 90 -3.12 -4.21 -5.77
N HIS A 91 -4.34 -4.50 -5.32
CA HIS A 91 -5.37 -5.13 -6.14
C HIS A 91 -5.96 -4.16 -7.18
N GLU A 92 -6.28 -2.94 -6.76
CA GLU A 92 -6.89 -1.87 -7.57
C GLU A 92 -5.92 -1.31 -8.62
N ALA A 93 -4.65 -1.12 -8.27
CA ALA A 93 -3.63 -0.63 -9.19
C ALA A 93 -3.17 -1.74 -10.15
N TYR A 94 -4.10 -2.16 -11.02
CA TYR A 94 -3.98 -3.35 -11.83
C TYR A 94 -2.73 -3.39 -12.71
N ASP A 95 -2.46 -2.29 -13.40
CA ASP A 95 -1.32 -2.14 -14.30
C ASP A 95 0.03 -2.18 -13.58
N ALA A 96 0.09 -1.64 -12.35
CA ALA A 96 1.33 -1.57 -11.59
C ALA A 96 1.73 -2.92 -10.96
N TYR A 97 0.76 -3.80 -10.69
CA TYR A 97 0.96 -5.03 -9.92
C TYR A 97 0.38 -6.28 -10.58
N ILE A 98 0.44 -6.36 -11.92
CA ILE A 98 -0.03 -7.53 -12.66
C ILE A 98 0.66 -8.85 -12.22
N ASP A 99 1.92 -8.77 -11.79
CA ASP A 99 2.67 -9.93 -11.29
C ASP A 99 2.10 -10.51 -9.97
N LEU A 100 1.34 -9.72 -9.20
CA LEU A 100 0.69 -10.17 -7.96
C LEU A 100 -0.64 -10.90 -8.19
N ARG A 101 -1.16 -10.92 -9.41
CA ARG A 101 -2.43 -11.59 -9.76
C ARG A 101 -2.50 -13.05 -9.31
N PRO A 102 -1.54 -13.93 -9.66
CA PRO A 102 -1.60 -15.32 -9.22
C PRO A 102 -1.58 -15.45 -7.69
N TRP A 103 -0.91 -14.54 -6.98
CA TRP A 103 -0.92 -14.52 -5.53
C TRP A 103 -2.31 -14.18 -4.97
N PHE A 104 -2.97 -13.16 -5.52
CA PHE A 104 -4.35 -12.79 -5.12
C PHE A 104 -5.36 -13.91 -5.36
N GLU A 105 -5.22 -14.65 -6.47
CA GLU A 105 -6.05 -15.81 -6.78
C GLU A 105 -5.80 -16.97 -5.81
N GLU A 106 -4.54 -17.21 -5.44
CA GLU A 106 -4.14 -18.25 -4.49
C GLU A 106 -4.73 -18.01 -3.10
N ILE A 107 -4.62 -16.78 -2.59
CA ILE A 107 -5.15 -16.41 -1.26
C ILE A 107 -6.66 -16.15 -1.28
N ARG A 108 -7.32 -16.22 -2.46
CA ARG A 108 -8.73 -15.86 -2.68
C ARG A 108 -9.08 -14.53 -2.02
N TYR A 109 -8.27 -13.52 -2.31
CA TYR A 109 -8.43 -12.22 -1.71
C TYR A 109 -9.83 -11.67 -1.96
N THR A 110 -10.44 -11.15 -0.89
CA THR A 110 -11.73 -10.47 -0.96
C THR A 110 -11.58 -9.11 -0.27
N PRO A 111 -11.91 -8.00 -0.95
CA PRO A 111 -11.84 -6.68 -0.33
C PRO A 111 -12.86 -6.61 0.81
N LEU A 112 -12.42 -6.06 1.95
CA LEU A 112 -13.33 -5.73 3.05
C LEU A 112 -14.28 -4.62 2.61
N ASP A 113 -15.55 -4.68 3.04
CA ASP A 113 -16.56 -3.67 2.72
C ASP A 113 -16.12 -2.26 3.15
N THR A 114 -15.44 -2.16 4.30
CA THR A 114 -14.86 -0.91 4.84
C THR A 114 -13.69 -0.37 4.01
N ILE A 115 -13.00 -1.23 3.27
CA ILE A 115 -11.83 -0.90 2.48
C ILE A 115 -12.22 -0.63 1.02
N SER A 116 -13.19 -1.38 0.50
CA SER A 116 -13.72 -1.24 -0.86
C SER A 116 -14.38 0.11 -1.14
N VAL A 117 -14.78 0.84 -0.09
CA VAL A 117 -15.33 2.19 -0.21
C VAL A 117 -14.25 3.28 -0.27
N ILE A 118 -12.99 2.92 0.02
CA ILE A 118 -11.87 3.86 0.04
C ILE A 118 -11.32 4.00 -1.39
N PRO A 119 -11.27 5.21 -1.96
CA PRO A 119 -10.77 5.40 -3.31
C PRO A 119 -9.28 5.08 -3.38
N VAL A 120 -8.88 4.35 -4.43
CA VAL A 120 -7.48 4.12 -4.78
C VAL A 120 -7.14 4.92 -6.04
N VAL A 121 -6.12 5.77 -5.94
CA VAL A 121 -5.61 6.55 -7.06
C VAL A 121 -4.44 5.79 -7.69
N ASN A 122 -4.60 5.35 -8.94
CA ASN A 122 -3.49 4.78 -9.69
C ASN A 122 -2.60 5.92 -10.20
N THR A 123 -1.55 6.25 -9.43
CA THR A 123 -0.55 7.28 -9.79
C THR A 123 0.55 6.77 -10.74
N ASP A 124 0.31 5.70 -11.51
CA ASP A 124 1.33 5.24 -12.47
C ASP A 124 1.61 6.33 -13.54
N PRO A 125 2.88 6.74 -13.71
CA PRO A 125 3.24 7.84 -14.60
C PRO A 125 3.16 7.49 -16.10
N SER A 126 2.84 6.24 -16.48
CA SER A 126 2.76 5.84 -17.89
C SER A 126 1.69 6.59 -18.70
N GLU A 127 0.67 7.15 -18.04
CA GLU A 127 -0.38 7.94 -18.70
C GLU A 127 0.02 9.41 -18.97
N TYR A 128 1.15 9.89 -18.43
CA TYR A 128 1.60 11.29 -18.61
C TYR A 128 2.65 11.49 -19.71
N PHE A 129 3.17 10.42 -20.31
CA PHE A 129 4.18 10.52 -21.37
C PHE A 129 3.63 10.64 -22.80
N HIS A 130 2.37 11.05 -22.98
CA HIS A 130 1.81 11.28 -24.32
C HIS A 130 1.21 12.66 -24.59
N LEU A 131 1.52 13.67 -23.77
CA LEU A 131 1.08 15.06 -24.04
C LEU A 131 2.15 16.12 -23.73
N ASN A 132 3.44 15.79 -23.89
CA ASN A 132 4.51 16.80 -23.87
C ASN A 132 5.50 16.69 -25.04
N ASP A 133 5.15 15.96 -26.09
CA ASP A 133 5.83 16.05 -27.38
C ASP A 133 4.80 16.39 -28.48
N ILE A 134 5.03 17.54 -29.14
CA ILE A 134 4.36 18.18 -30.31
C ILE A 134 3.35 19.29 -29.98
#